data_AF-A0A661EWK2-F1
#
_entry.id   AF-A0A661EWK2-F1
#
_cell.length_a   1.000
_cell.length_b   1.000
_cell.length_c   1.000
_cell.angle_alpha   90.00
_cell.angle_beta   90.00
_cell.angle_gamma   90.00
#
_symmetry.space_group_name_H-M   'P 1'
#
loop_
_entity.id
_entity.type
_entity.pdbx_description
1 polymer ?
#
loop_
_entity_poly.entity_id
_entity_poly.type
_entity_poly.pdbx_seq_one_letter_code
_entity_poly.pdbx_strand_id
1 'polypeptide(L)'
;MTWREVLSFATGVLRLSPAEFWGLSWAEYDIMCEGYARKQTQEYREKWELVRWQTFHLFRIQLDKKGQRKYQRLTDLIRFPWDEKRDYKPSTRERFDELCKLWGKTIC
;
A
#
# COMPACT_ATOMS: atom_id res chain seq x y z
N MET A 1 7.74 -7.71 21.43
CA MET A 1 7.36 -8.93 20.68
C MET A 1 7.98 -10.12 21.39
N THR A 2 7.17 -11.07 21.87
CA THR A 2 7.64 -12.27 22.58
C THR A 2 7.74 -13.47 21.63
N TRP A 3 8.54 -14.51 21.95
CA TRP A 3 8.63 -15.70 21.07
C TRP A 3 7.31 -16.44 20.84
N ARG A 4 6.39 -16.35 21.81
CA ARG A 4 5.04 -16.91 21.66
C ARG A 4 4.23 -16.17 20.58
N GLU A 5 4.38 -14.85 20.48
CA GLU A 5 3.72 -14.05 19.45
C GLU A 5 4.25 -14.38 18.05
N VAL A 6 5.56 -14.57 17.92
CA VAL A 6 6.20 -14.93 16.64
C VAL A 6 5.76 -16.32 16.19
N LEU A 7 5.79 -17.31 17.08
CA LEU A 7 5.34 -18.66 16.76
C LEU A 7 3.82 -18.71 16.46
N SER A 8 3.01 -17.94 17.17
CA SER A 8 1.57 -17.79 16.89
C SER A 8 1.31 -17.19 15.51
N PHE A 9 2.06 -16.15 15.14
CA PHE A 9 1.98 -15.56 13.80
C PHE A 9 2.42 -16.54 12.71
N ALA A 10 3.55 -17.22 12.89
CA ALA A 10 4.06 -18.21 11.94
C ALA A 10 3.04 -19.32 11.68
N THR A 11 2.46 -19.87 12.75
CA THR A 11 1.54 -21.01 12.66
C THR A 11 0.13 -20.61 12.22
N GLY A 12 -0.40 -19.49 12.72
CA GLY A 12 -1.75 -19.06 12.41
C GLY A 12 -1.86 -18.30 11.08
N VAL A 13 -0.93 -17.39 10.83
CA VAL A 13 -1.01 -16.43 9.71
C VAL A 13 -0.24 -16.95 8.50
N LEU A 14 1.02 -17.35 8.68
CA LEU A 14 1.85 -17.89 7.60
C LEU A 14 1.54 -19.38 7.32
N ARG A 15 0.75 -20.03 8.18
CA ARG A 15 0.37 -21.45 8.09
C ARG A 15 1.56 -22.41 8.06
N LEU A 16 2.64 -22.06 8.76
CA LEU A 16 3.79 -22.93 8.96
C LEU A 16 3.49 -23.92 10.08
N SER A 17 3.95 -25.16 9.95
CA SER A 17 4.01 -26.07 11.09
C SER A 17 5.08 -25.58 12.10
N PRO A 18 4.97 -25.94 13.39
CA PRO A 18 6.02 -25.61 14.35
C PRO A 18 7.40 -26.12 13.96
N ALA A 19 7.47 -27.30 13.33
CA ALA A 19 8.72 -27.90 12.88
C ALA A 19 9.39 -27.07 11.76
N GLU A 20 8.60 -26.60 10.78
CA GLU A 20 9.10 -25.71 9.73
C GLU A 20 9.60 -24.39 10.31
N PHE A 21 8.86 -23.80 11.25
CA PHE A 21 9.28 -22.56 11.89
C PHE A 21 10.64 -22.67 12.59
N TRP A 22 10.87 -23.74 13.37
CA TRP A 22 12.15 -23.95 14.05
C TRP A 22 13.31 -24.30 13.10
N GLY A 23 13.00 -24.73 11.87
CA GLY A 23 14.00 -24.99 10.83
C GLY A 23 14.38 -23.76 10.00
N LEU A 24 13.61 -22.68 10.08
CA LEU A 24 13.88 -21.44 9.34
C LEU A 24 14.95 -20.60 10.02
N SER A 25 15.77 -19.94 9.21
CA SER A 25 16.53 -18.79 9.65
C SER A 25 15.63 -17.56 9.82
N TRP A 26 16.06 -16.62 10.67
CA TRP A 26 15.35 -15.36 10.85
C TRP A 26 15.17 -14.57 9.55
N ALA A 27 16.14 -14.65 8.64
CA ALA A 27 16.06 -13.99 7.34
C ALA A 27 14.97 -14.59 6.45
N GLU A 28 14.85 -15.93 6.42
CA GLU A 28 13.80 -16.60 5.65
C GLU A 28 12.41 -16.30 6.23
N TYR A 29 12.30 -16.30 7.57
CA TYR A 29 11.07 -15.92 8.25
C TYR A 29 10.66 -14.47 7.91
N ASP A 30 11.61 -13.53 7.88
CA ASP A 30 11.35 -12.12 7.55
C ASP A 30 10.86 -11.97 6.09
N ILE A 31 11.51 -12.65 5.14
CA ILE A 31 11.08 -12.69 3.73
C ILE A 31 9.65 -13.23 3.61
N MET A 32 9.30 -14.28 4.35
CA MET A 32 7.93 -14.81 4.36
C MET A 32 6.93 -13.80 4.93
N CYS A 33 7.28 -13.09 6.01
CA CYS A 33 6.46 -12.03 6.58
C CYS A 33 6.22 -10.89 5.57
N GLU A 34 7.28 -10.44 4.89
CA GLU A 34 7.16 -9.42 3.84
C GLU A 34 6.26 -9.91 2.69
N GLY A 35 6.47 -11.14 2.23
CA GLY A 35 5.67 -11.75 1.18
C GLY A 35 4.19 -11.79 1.55
N TYR A 36 3.88 -12.20 2.79
CA TYR A 36 2.51 -12.20 3.31
C TYR A 36 1.92 -10.79 3.40
N ALA A 37 2.68 -9.81 3.92
CA ALA A 37 2.23 -8.42 4.00
C ALA A 37 1.92 -7.83 2.62
N ARG A 38 2.76 -8.11 1.62
CA ARG A 38 2.53 -7.71 0.21
C ARG A 38 1.28 -8.38 -0.34
N LYS A 39 1.10 -9.69 -0.13
CA LYS A 39 -0.10 -10.42 -0.53
C LYS A 39 -1.36 -9.83 0.09
N GLN A 40 -1.38 -9.59 1.40
CA GLN A 40 -2.52 -8.97 2.08
C GLN A 40 -2.84 -7.58 1.54
N THR A 41 -1.81 -6.77 1.28
CA THR A 41 -1.97 -5.44 0.67
C THR A 41 -2.60 -5.55 -0.71
N GLN A 42 -2.15 -6.51 -1.53
CA GLN A 42 -2.69 -6.73 -2.86
C GLN A 42 -4.14 -7.21 -2.81
N GLU A 43 -4.46 -8.23 -2.00
CA GLU A 43 -5.82 -8.73 -1.82
C GLU A 43 -6.77 -7.63 -1.32
N TYR A 44 -6.31 -6.79 -0.40
CA TYR A 44 -7.07 -5.63 0.06
C TYR A 44 -7.36 -4.66 -1.08
N ARG A 45 -6.35 -4.29 -1.87
CA ARG A 45 -6.53 -3.40 -3.03
C ARG A 45 -7.49 -4.00 -4.05
N GLU A 46 -7.31 -5.26 -4.42
CA GLU A 46 -8.19 -5.95 -5.38
C GLU A 46 -9.65 -5.95 -4.92
N LYS A 47 -9.91 -6.25 -3.65
CA LYS A 47 -11.28 -6.20 -3.09
C LYS A 47 -11.88 -4.80 -3.20
N TRP A 48 -11.13 -3.77 -2.84
CA TRP A 48 -11.62 -2.39 -2.90
C TRP A 48 -11.80 -1.89 -4.33
N GLU A 49 -10.94 -2.32 -5.25
CA GLU A 49 -11.14 -2.07 -6.66
C GLU A 49 -12.43 -2.72 -7.16
N LEU A 50 -12.68 -3.99 -6.85
CA LEU A 50 -13.93 -4.66 -7.24
C LEU A 50 -15.17 -3.92 -6.71
N VAL A 51 -15.15 -3.52 -5.44
CA VAL A 51 -16.24 -2.73 -4.83
C VAL A 51 -16.40 -1.37 -5.53
N ARG A 52 -15.28 -0.70 -5.87
CA ARG A 52 -15.29 0.57 -6.60
C ARG A 52 -15.88 0.40 -7.99
N TRP A 53 -15.51 -0.65 -8.71
CA TRP A 53 -16.07 -1.00 -10.02
C TRP A 53 -17.58 -1.22 -9.93
N GLN A 54 -18.03 -2.05 -9.00
CA GLN A 54 -19.45 -2.33 -8.79
C GLN A 54 -20.22 -1.04 -8.48
N THR A 55 -19.74 -0.27 -7.50
CA THR A 55 -20.38 0.98 -7.06
C THR A 55 -20.43 1.99 -8.20
N PHE A 56 -19.36 2.15 -8.97
CA PHE A 56 -19.31 3.05 -10.11
C PHE A 56 -20.38 2.72 -11.15
N HIS A 57 -20.55 1.44 -11.49
CA HIS A 57 -21.53 1.02 -12.50
C HIS A 57 -22.97 1.21 -11.99
N LEU A 58 -23.24 0.80 -10.75
CA LEU A 58 -24.57 0.95 -10.16
C LEU A 58 -24.98 2.42 -10.01
N PHE A 59 -24.05 3.27 -9.57
CA PHE A 59 -24.30 4.71 -9.43
C PHE A 59 -24.50 5.39 -10.78
N ARG A 60 -23.66 5.08 -11.77
CA ARG A 60 -23.66 5.78 -13.06
C ARG A 60 -24.95 5.58 -13.86
N ILE A 61 -25.62 4.44 -13.71
CA ILE A 61 -26.90 4.17 -14.37
C ILE A 61 -28.01 5.11 -13.85
N GLN A 62 -27.91 5.56 -12.59
CA GLN A 62 -28.88 6.45 -11.97
C GLN A 62 -28.72 7.92 -12.39
N LEU A 63 -27.61 8.27 -13.04
CA LEU A 63 -27.30 9.64 -13.45
C LEU A 63 -27.85 9.97 -14.83
N ASP A 64 -28.21 11.24 -15.02
CA ASP A 64 -28.53 11.82 -16.31
C ASP A 64 -27.27 11.91 -17.22
N LYS A 65 -27.47 12.25 -18.50
CA LYS A 65 -26.36 12.34 -19.47
C LYS A 65 -25.26 13.33 -19.03
N LYS A 66 -25.61 14.39 -18.29
CA LYS A 66 -24.64 15.36 -17.77
C LYS A 66 -23.85 14.77 -16.60
N GLY A 67 -24.52 14.12 -15.65
CA GLY A 67 -23.89 13.41 -14.54
C GLY A 67 -22.96 12.29 -15.02
N GLN A 68 -23.36 11.51 -16.03
CA GLN A 68 -22.52 10.47 -16.62
C GLN A 68 -21.24 11.01 -17.27
N ARG A 69 -21.25 12.25 -17.79
CA ARG A 69 -20.04 12.91 -18.32
C ARG A 69 -19.12 13.41 -17.22
N LYS A 70 -19.66 13.79 -16.06
CA LYS A 70 -18.89 14.27 -14.90
C LYS A 70 -18.10 13.14 -14.24
N TYR A 71 -18.69 11.95 -14.15
CA TYR A 71 -18.08 10.77 -13.52
C TYR A 71 -17.70 9.75 -14.59
N GLN A 72 -16.62 10.05 -15.34
CA GLN A 72 -16.17 9.19 -16.44
C GLN A 72 -15.19 8.11 -15.98
N ARG A 73 -14.38 8.42 -14.96
CA ARG A 73 -13.37 7.50 -14.41
C ARG A 73 -13.79 7.02 -13.02
N LEU A 74 -13.33 5.84 -12.64
CA LEU A 74 -13.60 5.29 -11.30
C LEU A 74 -13.03 6.17 -10.18
N THR A 75 -11.87 6.78 -10.43
CA THR A 75 -11.19 7.73 -9.53
C THR A 75 -11.95 9.04 -9.33
N ASP A 76 -12.94 9.34 -10.18
CA ASP A 76 -13.76 10.55 -10.04
C ASP A 76 -14.84 10.38 -8.96
N LEU A 77 -15.22 9.12 -8.68
CA LEU A 77 -16.21 8.77 -7.66
C LEU A 77 -15.55 8.49 -6.30
N ILE A 78 -14.54 7.60 -6.29
CA ILE A 78 -13.83 7.18 -5.07
C ILE A 78 -12.33 7.15 -5.38
N ARG A 79 -11.55 7.94 -4.64
CA ARG A 79 -10.08 7.93 -4.70
C ARG A 79 -9.53 7.08 -3.56
N PHE A 80 -8.59 6.20 -3.88
CA PHE A 80 -7.85 5.45 -2.88
C PHE A 80 -6.44 6.02 -2.67
N PRO A 81 -5.80 5.74 -1.52
CA PRO A 81 -4.45 6.22 -1.24
C PRO A 81 -3.39 5.77 -2.26
N TRP A 82 -3.62 4.67 -2.98
CA TRP A 82 -2.71 4.16 -4.02
C TRP A 82 -2.93 4.77 -5.41
N ASP A 83 -3.97 5.58 -5.59
CA ASP A 83 -4.19 6.32 -6.85
C ASP A 83 -3.36 7.61 -6.91
N GLU A 84 -2.82 8.07 -5.77
CA GLU A 84 -1.96 9.23 -5.71
C GLU A 84 -0.65 8.93 -6.43
N LYS A 85 -0.46 9.56 -7.60
CA LYS A 85 0.86 9.66 -8.19
C LYS A 85 1.70 10.49 -7.22
N ARG A 86 2.71 9.87 -6.61
CA ARG A 86 3.75 10.61 -5.90
C ARG A 86 4.44 11.48 -6.94
N ASP A 87 4.04 12.73 -7.03
CA ASP A 87 4.74 13.74 -7.79
C ASP A 87 6.08 13.99 -7.10
N TYR A 88 7.05 13.11 -7.35
CA TYR A 88 8.42 13.33 -6.95
C TYR A 88 8.95 14.47 -7.82
N LYS A 89 8.82 15.71 -7.34
CA LYS A 89 9.56 16.83 -7.91
C LYS A 89 11.05 16.52 -7.70
N PRO A 90 11.85 16.32 -8.76
CA PRO A 90 13.29 16.11 -8.59
C PRO A 90 13.85 17.28 -7.79
N SER A 91 14.69 16.99 -6.80
CA SER A 91 15.30 18.03 -5.98
C SER A 91 16.22 18.88 -6.85
N THR A 92 15.80 20.10 -7.17
CA THR A 92 16.68 21.10 -7.79
C THR A 92 17.81 21.43 -6.81
N ARG A 93 18.99 21.82 -7.33
CA ARG A 93 20.14 22.27 -6.53
C ARG A 93 19.77 23.40 -5.56
N GLU A 94 18.87 24.29 -5.99
CA GLU A 94 18.30 25.36 -5.16
C GLU A 94 17.55 24.83 -3.93
N ARG A 95 16.74 23.77 -4.10
CA ARG A 95 16.00 23.14 -3.00
C ARG A 95 16.94 22.42 -2.02
N PHE A 96 18.06 21.91 -2.52
CA PHE A 96 19.11 21.32 -1.69
C PHE A 96 19.83 22.40 -0.86
N ASP A 97 20.17 23.53 -1.47
CA ASP A 97 20.80 24.66 -0.77
C ASP A 97 19.89 25.27 0.31
N GLU A 98 18.58 25.35 0.06
CA GLU A 98 17.57 25.74 1.07
C GLU A 98 17.52 24.78 2.24
N LEU A 99 17.55 23.47 1.98
CA LEU A 99 17.58 22.44 3.03
C LEU A 99 18.88 22.51 3.84
N CYS A 100 20.03 22.72 3.20
CA CYS A 100 21.31 22.89 3.90
C CYS A 100 21.30 24.12 4.83
N LYS A 101 20.68 25.23 4.43
CA LYS A 101 20.49 26.42 5.29
C LYS A 101 19.58 26.12 6.48
N LEU A 102 18.46 25.42 6.26
CA LEU A 102 17.52 25.01 7.32
C LEU A 102 18.15 24.06 8.34
N TRP A 103 19.07 23.21 7.92
CA TRP A 103 19.67 22.16 8.76
C TRP A 103 20.99 22.60 9.42
N GLY A 104 21.39 23.87 9.25
CA GLY A 104 22.56 24.47 9.92
C GLY A 104 23.88 23.77 9.61
N LYS A 105 23.91 22.87 8.61
CA LYS A 105 25.10 22.13 8.19
C LYS A 105 25.60 22.71 6.88
N THR A 106 26.56 23.60 7.00
CA THR A 106 27.46 23.97 5.91
C THR A 106 28.39 22.76 5.67
N ILE A 107 27.95 21.81 4.86
CA ILE A 107 28.85 20.80 4.31
C ILE A 107 29.03 21.17 2.84
N CYS A 108 30.08 21.97 2.58
CA CYS A 108 30.73 22.08 1.29
C CYS A 108 31.82 21.01 1.20
#